data_AF-A0A257N4I7-F1
#
_entry.id   AF-A0A257N4I7-F1
#
_cell.length_a   1.000
_cell.length_b   1.000
_cell.length_c   1.000
_cell.angle_alpha   90.00
_cell.angle_beta   90.00
_cell.angle_gamma   90.00
#
_symmetry.space_group_name_H-M   'P 1'
#
loop_
_entity.id
_entity.type
_entity.pdbx_description
1 polymer ?
#
loop_
_entity_poly.entity_id
_entity_poly.type
_entity_poly.pdbx_seq_one_letter_code
_entity_poly.pdbx_strand_id
1 'polypeptide(L)' 'NAFRDAEKLRGEGDATSAEIYAKAFGADTEFFTFYRSLNAYKKTFSSSSMMVLDPDSDFFQYFKKQTK' A
#
# COMPACT_ATOMS: atom_id res chain seq x y z
N ASN A 1 5.62 32.43 4.33
CA ASN A 1 6.13 31.67 3.16
C ASN A 1 6.39 30.19 3.43
N ALA A 2 6.76 29.77 4.66
CA ALA A 2 7.06 28.36 4.97
C ALA A 2 5.94 27.34 4.63
N PHE A 3 4.66 27.68 4.82
CA PHE A 3 3.55 26.79 4.50
C PHE A 3 3.42 26.49 3.00
N ARG A 4 3.67 27.49 2.14
CA ARG A 4 3.59 27.33 0.69
C ARG A 4 4.69 26.38 0.19
N ASP A 5 5.89 26.53 0.73
CA ASP A 5 7.03 25.71 0.32
C ASP A 5 6.90 24.27 0.85
N ALA A 6 6.31 24.07 2.03
CA ALA A 6 5.97 22.75 2.57
C ALA A 6 4.89 22.04 1.72
N GLU A 7 3.83 22.74 1.31
CA GLU A 7 2.80 22.20 0.41
C GLU A 7 3.39 21.80 -0.95
N LYS A 8 4.32 22.62 -1.47
CA LYS A 8 5.01 22.33 -2.72
C LYS A 8 5.87 21.07 -2.62
N LEU A 9 6.67 20.95 -1.56
CA LEU A 9 7.50 19.77 -1.31
C LEU A 9 6.66 18.50 -1.12
N ARG A 10 5.52 18.62 -0.44
CA ARG A 10 4.55 17.52 -0.30
C ARG A 10 3.99 17.09 -1.65
N GLY A 11 3.55 18.05 -2.47
CA GLY A 11 3.03 17.78 -3.82
C GLY A 11 4.05 17.14 -4.75
N GLU A 12 5.31 17.57 -4.68
CA GLU A 12 6.42 16.96 -5.43
C GLU A 12 6.68 15.50 -5.00
N GLY A 13 6.62 15.21 -3.68
CA GLY A 13 6.73 13.86 -3.13
C GLY A 13 5.57 12.94 -3.53
N ASP A 14 4.34 13.46 -3.51
CA ASP A 14 3.15 12.72 -3.94
C ASP A 14 3.20 12.40 -5.44
N ALA A 15 3.62 13.37 -6.27
CA ALA A 15 3.80 13.18 -7.70
C ALA A 15 4.87 12.12 -8.02
N THR A 16 6.02 12.17 -7.34
CA THR A 16 7.11 11.20 -7.51
C THR A 16 6.65 9.80 -7.09
N SER A 17 5.91 9.69 -5.99
CA SER A 17 5.37 8.42 -5.52
C SER A 17 4.38 7.84 -6.54
N ALA A 18 3.46 8.66 -7.06
CA ALA A 18 2.49 8.24 -8.07
C ALA A 18 3.18 7.77 -9.36
N GLU A 19 4.25 8.45 -9.79
CA GLU A 19 5.03 8.08 -10.98
C GLU A 19 5.75 6.73 -10.79
N ILE A 20 6.37 6.52 -9.62
CA ILE A 20 7.02 5.24 -9.27
C ILE A 20 5.98 4.12 -9.25
N TYR A 21 4.82 4.36 -8.65
CA TYR A 21 3.73 3.38 -8.65
C TYR A 21 3.29 3.06 -10.07
N ALA A 22 3.03 4.08 -10.91
CA ALA A 22 2.61 3.88 -12.30
C ALA A 22 3.64 3.09 -13.13
N LYS A 23 4.94 3.38 -12.96
CA LYS A 23 6.03 2.62 -13.59
C LYS A 23 6.09 1.17 -13.10
N ALA A 24 5.92 0.95 -11.80
CA ALA A 24 5.91 -0.39 -11.21
C ALA A 24 4.69 -1.22 -11.67
N PHE A 25 3.51 -0.61 -11.76
CA PHE A 25 2.29 -1.25 -12.27
C PHE A 25 2.47 -1.82 -13.68
N GLY A 26 3.18 -1.10 -14.55
CA GLY A 26 3.45 -1.53 -15.93
C GLY A 26 4.56 -2.58 -16.05
N ALA A 27 5.46 -2.66 -15.06
CA ALA A 27 6.57 -3.62 -15.06
C ALA A 27 6.15 -5.00 -14.52
N ASP A 28 5.37 -5.03 -13.44
CA ASP A 28 4.86 -6.27 -12.84
C ASP A 28 3.59 -5.98 -12.01
N THR A 29 2.44 -6.29 -12.61
CA THR A 29 1.12 -6.09 -11.97
C THR A 29 0.91 -7.00 -10.76
N GLU A 30 1.52 -8.20 -10.74
CA GLU A 30 1.36 -9.16 -9.63
C GLU A 30 2.14 -8.70 -8.39
N PHE A 31 3.39 -8.26 -8.58
CA PHE A 31 4.21 -7.69 -7.51
C PHE A 31 3.57 -6.45 -6.89
N PHE A 32 3.04 -5.55 -7.72
CA PHE A 32 2.35 -4.35 -7.22
C PHE A 32 1.13 -4.73 -6.36
N THR A 33 0.31 -5.67 -6.84
CA THR A 33 -0.90 -6.10 -6.13
C THR A 33 -0.56 -6.68 -4.75
N PHE A 34 0.50 -7.49 -4.71
CA PHE A 34 1.07 -7.99 -3.46
C PHE A 34 1.57 -6.86 -2.54
N TYR A 35 2.39 -5.93 -3.04
CA TYR A 35 2.92 -4.82 -2.24
C TYR A 35 1.83 -3.88 -1.69
N ARG A 36 0.77 -3.63 -2.48
CA ARG A 36 -0.39 -2.85 -2.03
C ARG A 36 -1.14 -3.58 -0.92
N SER A 37 -1.30 -4.90 -1.03
CA SER A 37 -1.93 -5.71 0.02
C SER A 37 -1.13 -5.64 1.34
N LEU A 38 0.21 -5.71 1.28
CA LEU A 38 1.08 -5.57 2.45
C LEU A 38 0.97 -4.20 3.11
N ASN A 39 0.91 -3.11 2.33
CA ASN A 39 0.72 -1.78 2.88
C ASN A 39 -0.66 -1.60 3.54
N ALA A 40 -1.70 -2.20 2.96
CA ALA A 40 -3.02 -2.23 3.58
C ALA A 40 -2.98 -2.98 4.92
N TYR A 41 -2.29 -4.12 5.00
CA TYR A 41 -2.07 -4.83 6.27
C TYR A 41 -1.36 -3.93 7.29
N LYS A 42 -0.23 -3.34 6.90
CA LYS A 42 0.57 -2.46 7.78
C LYS A 42 -0.25 -1.30 8.33
N LYS A 43 -1.04 -0.63 7.48
CA LYS A 43 -1.89 0.50 7.89
C LYS A 43 -2.98 0.05 8.87
N THR A 44 -3.57 -1.11 8.63
CA THR A 44 -4.67 -1.58 9.47
C THR A 44 -4.18 -2.14 10.81
N PHE A 45 -2.97 -2.71 10.87
CA PHE A 45 -2.33 -3.10 12.13
C PHE A 45 -1.77 -1.92 12.94
N SER A 46 -1.43 -0.79 12.30
CA SER A 46 -0.95 0.41 13.02
C SER A 46 -2.08 1.19 13.70
N SER A 47 -3.31 1.06 13.22
CA SER A 47 -4.50 1.49 13.94
C SER A 47 -4.91 0.37 14.88
N SER A 48 -5.10 0.64 16.17
CA SER A 48 -5.63 -0.27 17.19
C SER A 48 -7.11 -0.62 16.97
N SER A 49 -7.48 -0.99 15.74
CA SER A 49 -8.81 -1.41 15.36
C SER A 49 -8.95 -2.91 15.55
N MET A 50 -9.90 -3.31 16.39
CA MET A 50 -10.30 -4.71 16.55
C MET A 50 -10.80 -5.22 15.19
N MET A 51 -9.98 -6.02 14.53
CA MET A 51 -10.20 -6.50 13.18
C MET A 51 -10.95 -7.84 13.28
N VAL A 52 -12.23 -7.88 12.91
CA VAL A 52 -12.96 -9.14 12.75
C VAL A 52 -12.51 -9.77 11.44
N LEU A 53 -11.48 -10.60 11.54
CA LEU A 53 -10.84 -11.27 10.43
C LEU A 53 -11.54 -12.60 10.21
N ASP A 54 -12.34 -12.68 9.15
CA ASP A 54 -12.80 -13.97 8.65
C ASP A 54 -11.60 -14.68 7.99
N PRO A 55 -11.16 -15.85 8.49
CA PRO A 55 -10.06 -16.59 7.89
C PRO A 55 -10.31 -16.98 6.43
N ASP A 56 -11.55 -16.93 5.93
CA ASP A 56 -11.89 -17.16 4.52
C ASP A 56 -11.97 -15.91 3.65
N SER A 57 -11.64 -14.74 4.20
CA SER A 57 -11.59 -13.50 3.42
C SER A 57 -10.48 -13.53 2.34
N ASP A 58 -10.81 -13.02 1.16
CA ASP A 58 -9.85 -12.72 0.07
C ASP A 58 -8.70 -11.83 0.53
N PHE A 59 -8.86 -11.14 1.66
CA PHE A 59 -7.80 -10.42 2.34
C PHE A 59 -6.60 -11.29 2.72
N PHE A 60 -6.75 -12.60 2.94
CA PHE A 60 -5.65 -13.50 3.29
C PHE A 60 -5.17 -14.38 2.13
N GLN A 61 -5.66 -14.17 0.92
CA GLN A 61 -5.32 -15.00 -0.25
C GLN A 61 -3.80 -15.14 -0.48
N TYR A 62 -3.01 -14.12 -0.14
CA TYR A 62 -1.54 -14.15 -0.22
C TYR A 62 -0.87 -14.81 0.99
N PHE A 63 -1.49 -14.80 2.18
CA PHE A 63 -0.99 -15.52 3.35
C PHE A 63 -1.29 -17.02 3.27
N LYS A 64 -2.45 -17.42 2.74
CA LYS A 64 -2.83 -18.83 2.52
C LYS A 64 -1.94 -19.54 1.51
N LYS A 65 -1.34 -18.81 0.57
CA LYS A 65 -0.51 -19.38 -0.51
C LYS A 65 0.91 -19.80 -0.07
N GLN A 66 1.35 -19.45 1.15
CA GLN A 66 2.69 -19.83 1.64
C GLN A 66 2.76 -21.22 2.31
N THR A 67 1.66 -21.99 2.34
CA THR A 67 1.70 -23.36 2.83
C THR A 67 1.91 -24.33 1.65
N LYS A 68 3.18 -24.52 1.27
CA LYS A 68 3.66 -25.77 0.69
C LYS A 68 5.01 -26.13 1.29
#